data_AF-A0A1M6IWW2-F1
#
_entry.id   AF-A0A1M6IWW2-F1
#
_cell.length_a   1.000
_cell.length_b   1.000
_cell.length_c   1.000
_cell.angle_alpha   90.00
_cell.angle_beta   90.00
_cell.angle_gamma   90.00
#
_symmetry.space_group_name_H-M   'P 1'
#
loop_
_entity.id
_entity.type
_entity.pdbx_description
1 polymer ?
#
loop_
_entity_poly.entity_id
_entity_poly.type
_entity_poly.pdbx_seq_one_letter_code
_entity_poly.pdbx_strand_id
1 'polypeptide(L)'
;MADTTGEGARIRALRLETGIAQADLARQAGISPSYLNLIEHGRRPIGGRVLARLAEALGADAAALSRGAEVALIEDMRRAAGRAGDGDAVAPEIGRVEAMAAAYPGWSALIAAQADRIATLERGIATLGDRLSHDPLLSASVHDVLSTVTAIQSTSAILAEDAALPADWQARFHRNLHEDSLRLANSARRLASYLDAGTGPEHDVQTPQDEMEAWLTHRAFHVADLETGASAPEDLAGTLPDGPDRAVLLQHLRDYARDAAQLPLDALRDALQRTGAPDPFRVAVVADVPVPLAMRRLASAPEDVVGTPLGLAVCDGAGALTLRRPLTGFEIPRFGAGCPLWPLFEALWSPRPVACALIQPGRATRPVQAFAAAERTQPRDPSEPVVLRATMLIVPAEAGANATDSPRPVGQSCRLCPREGCPARREPSILPDAQG
;
A
#
# COMPACT_ATOMS: atom_id res chain seq x y z
N MET A 1 26.85 -12.70 -19.99
CA MET A 1 26.83 -11.29 -19.55
C MET A 1 25.98 -11.25 -18.30
N ALA A 2 26.58 -10.88 -17.16
CA ALA A 2 25.92 -10.87 -15.87
C ALA A 2 24.79 -9.83 -15.84
N ASP A 3 23.66 -10.22 -15.25
CA ASP A 3 22.52 -9.35 -14.99
C ASP A 3 22.86 -8.40 -13.84
N THR A 4 22.65 -7.11 -14.06
CA THR A 4 23.23 -6.01 -13.27
C THR A 4 22.19 -5.22 -12.47
N THR A 5 20.94 -5.65 -12.55
CA THR A 5 19.79 -4.93 -11.99
C THR A 5 19.87 -4.88 -10.47
N GLY A 6 20.26 -5.98 -9.82
CA GLY A 6 20.43 -6.03 -8.37
C GLY A 6 21.71 -5.32 -7.86
N GLU A 7 22.79 -5.34 -8.64
CA GLU A 7 24.09 -4.77 -8.22
C GLU A 7 24.00 -3.24 -8.06
N GLY A 8 23.31 -2.57 -8.98
CA GLY A 8 23.07 -1.12 -8.94
C GLY A 8 22.30 -0.66 -7.71
N ALA A 9 21.22 -1.37 -7.35
CA ALA A 9 20.39 -1.04 -6.19
C ALA A 9 21.17 -1.14 -4.87
N ARG A 10 22.07 -2.13 -4.72
CA ARG A 10 22.92 -2.26 -3.53
C ARG A 10 24.03 -1.23 -3.47
N ILE A 11 24.64 -0.87 -4.60
CA ILE A 11 25.58 0.26 -4.67
C ILE A 11 24.90 1.53 -4.16
N ARG A 12 23.65 1.77 -4.55
CA ARG A 12 22.85 2.90 -4.05
C ARG A 12 22.56 2.79 -2.56
N ALA A 13 22.10 1.63 -2.08
CA ALA A 13 21.79 1.42 -0.66
C ALA A 13 23.01 1.66 0.24
N LEU A 14 24.15 1.04 -0.10
CA LEU A 14 25.39 1.19 0.64
C LEU A 14 25.95 2.61 0.55
N ARG A 15 25.78 3.29 -0.59
CA ARG A 15 26.13 4.71 -0.73
C ARG A 15 25.32 5.60 0.23
N LEU A 16 24.01 5.35 0.34
CA LEU A 16 23.14 6.10 1.25
C LEU A 16 23.48 5.82 2.72
N GLU A 17 23.77 4.57 3.04
CA GLU A 17 24.17 4.13 4.39
C GLU A 17 25.52 4.73 4.82
N THR A 18 26.46 4.86 3.88
CA THR A 18 27.76 5.52 4.10
C THR A 18 27.72 7.05 3.98
N GLY A 19 26.56 7.63 3.65
CA GLY A 19 26.37 9.08 3.54
C GLY A 19 27.09 9.75 2.37
N ILE A 20 27.52 9.00 1.36
CA ILE A 20 28.29 9.53 0.22
C ILE A 20 27.35 10.09 -0.86
N ALA A 21 27.63 11.30 -1.35
CA ALA A 21 26.87 11.87 -2.47
C ALA A 21 27.18 11.11 -3.78
N GLN A 22 26.17 10.93 -4.65
CA GLN A 22 26.32 10.18 -5.91
C GLN A 22 27.43 10.76 -6.81
N ALA A 23 27.56 12.09 -6.86
CA ALA A 23 28.62 12.75 -7.63
C ALA A 23 30.02 12.44 -7.09
N ASP A 24 30.16 12.29 -5.77
CA ASP A 24 31.43 12.01 -5.12
C ASP A 24 31.82 10.53 -5.27
N LEU A 25 30.87 9.60 -5.13
CA LEU A 25 31.09 8.18 -5.44
C LEU A 25 31.49 7.99 -6.91
N ALA A 26 30.82 8.67 -7.84
CA ALA A 26 31.16 8.61 -9.25
C ALA A 26 32.61 9.09 -9.50
N ARG A 27 33.02 10.17 -8.83
CA ARG A 27 34.39 10.70 -8.92
C ARG A 27 35.42 9.71 -8.37
N GLN A 28 35.16 9.12 -7.20
CA GLN A 28 36.04 8.12 -6.58
C GLN A 28 36.16 6.84 -7.43
N ALA A 29 35.05 6.36 -7.99
CA ALA A 29 35.04 5.24 -8.93
C ALA A 29 35.48 5.61 -10.35
N GLY A 30 35.86 6.88 -10.59
CA GLY A 30 36.28 7.44 -11.88
C GLY A 30 35.35 7.11 -13.04
N ILE A 31 34.06 7.33 -12.82
CA ILE A 31 32.98 7.29 -13.81
C ILE A 31 32.19 8.61 -13.76
N SER A 32 31.36 8.88 -14.76
CA SER A 32 30.51 10.09 -14.72
C SER A 32 29.31 9.92 -13.77
N PRO A 33 28.83 11.00 -13.12
CA PRO A 33 27.63 10.95 -12.28
C PRO A 33 26.39 10.43 -13.02
N SER A 34 26.19 10.85 -14.27
CA SER A 34 25.11 10.33 -15.11
C SER A 34 25.25 8.83 -15.40
N TYR A 35 26.47 8.33 -15.54
CA TYR A 35 26.70 6.90 -15.74
C TYR A 35 26.46 6.10 -14.46
N LEU A 36 26.89 6.60 -13.30
CA LEU A 36 26.56 6.00 -12.01
C LEU A 36 25.03 6.02 -11.76
N ASN A 37 24.34 7.09 -12.16
CA ASN A 37 22.89 7.16 -12.03
C ASN A 37 22.17 6.07 -12.84
N LEU A 38 22.63 5.80 -14.06
CA LEU A 38 22.08 4.70 -14.87
C LEU A 38 22.38 3.33 -14.26
N ILE A 39 23.56 3.17 -13.64
CA ILE A 39 23.94 1.95 -12.91
C ILE A 39 23.05 1.75 -11.69
N GLU A 40 22.91 2.75 -10.82
CA GLU A 40 22.14 2.67 -9.56
C GLU A 40 20.65 2.38 -9.79
N HIS A 41 20.12 2.71 -10.97
CA HIS A 41 18.74 2.43 -11.38
C HIS A 41 18.60 1.20 -12.28
N GLY A 42 19.64 0.36 -12.38
CA GLY A 42 19.62 -0.88 -13.17
C GLY A 42 19.47 -0.69 -14.68
N ARG A 43 19.65 0.53 -15.19
CA ARG A 43 19.47 0.86 -16.61
C ARG A 43 20.71 0.55 -17.45
N ARG A 44 21.87 0.29 -16.83
CA ARG A 44 23.09 -0.03 -17.55
C ARG A 44 23.96 -1.06 -16.81
N PRO A 45 24.50 -2.07 -17.53
CA PRO A 45 25.35 -3.06 -16.90
C PRO A 45 26.68 -2.53 -16.40
N ILE A 46 27.13 -3.11 -15.30
CA ILE A 46 28.37 -2.80 -14.60
C ILE A 46 29.44 -3.78 -15.08
N GLY A 47 30.56 -3.26 -15.58
CA GLY A 47 31.72 -4.09 -15.87
C GLY A 47 32.47 -4.44 -14.59
N GLY A 48 33.06 -5.64 -14.49
CA GLY A 48 33.75 -6.10 -13.27
C GLY A 48 34.83 -5.14 -12.74
N ARG A 49 35.51 -4.38 -13.62
CA ARG A 49 36.48 -3.34 -13.21
C ARG A 49 35.81 -2.12 -12.57
N VAL A 50 34.62 -1.74 -13.03
CA VAL A 50 33.84 -0.64 -12.45
C VAL A 50 33.22 -1.09 -11.13
N LEU A 51 32.71 -2.33 -11.06
CA LEU A 51 32.18 -2.91 -9.83
C LEU A 51 33.25 -2.96 -8.72
N ALA A 52 34.46 -3.41 -9.04
CA ALA A 52 35.57 -3.44 -8.09
C ALA A 52 35.92 -2.04 -7.54
N ARG A 53 35.96 -1.02 -8.41
CA ARG A 53 36.24 0.37 -7.99
C ARG A 53 35.12 0.98 -7.15
N LEU A 54 33.87 0.66 -7.45
CA LEU A 54 32.72 1.08 -6.65
C LEU A 54 32.71 0.38 -5.29
N ALA A 55 33.02 -0.91 -5.25
CA ALA A 55 33.14 -1.68 -4.01
C ALA A 55 34.25 -1.14 -3.11
N GLU A 56 35.42 -0.84 -3.68
CA GLU A 56 36.55 -0.22 -2.99
C GLU A 56 36.18 1.16 -2.40
N ALA A 57 35.54 2.02 -3.20
CA ALA A 57 35.09 3.34 -2.74
C ALA A 57 34.04 3.28 -1.62
N LEU A 58 33.25 2.20 -1.59
CA LEU A 58 32.20 1.97 -0.59
C LEU A 58 32.67 1.11 0.59
N GLY A 59 33.93 0.66 0.62
CA GLY A 59 34.46 -0.21 1.68
C GLY A 59 33.85 -1.61 1.71
N ALA A 60 33.35 -2.12 0.59
CA ALA A 60 32.72 -3.43 0.47
C ALA A 60 33.51 -4.41 -0.42
N ASP A 61 33.28 -5.71 -0.21
CA ASP A 61 33.77 -6.75 -1.11
C ASP A 61 32.90 -6.80 -2.38
N ALA A 62 33.53 -6.70 -3.56
CA ALA A 62 32.86 -6.80 -4.85
C ALA A 62 32.12 -8.14 -5.01
N ALA A 63 32.64 -9.22 -4.44
CA ALA A 63 31.99 -10.52 -4.46
C ALA A 63 30.77 -10.56 -3.52
N ALA A 64 30.77 -9.80 -2.42
CA ALA A 64 29.60 -9.64 -1.55
C ALA A 64 28.49 -8.83 -2.24
N LEU A 65 28.84 -7.77 -2.97
CA LEU A 65 27.88 -6.99 -3.77
C LEU A 65 27.23 -7.82 -4.88
N SER A 66 27.94 -8.79 -5.46
CA SER A 66 27.41 -9.68 -6.49
C SER A 66 26.63 -10.88 -5.90
N ARG A 67 27.12 -11.53 -4.84
CA ARG A 67 26.38 -12.61 -4.14
C ARG A 67 25.04 -12.13 -3.55
N GLY A 68 24.99 -10.90 -3.04
CA GLY A 68 23.74 -10.30 -2.60
C GLY A 68 22.73 -10.06 -3.75
N ALA A 69 23.19 -10.01 -5.01
CA ALA A 69 22.33 -9.92 -6.20
C ALA A 69 21.54 -11.18 -6.40
N GLU A 70 22.25 -12.28 -6.26
CA GLU A 70 21.72 -13.62 -6.47
C GLU A 70 20.66 -13.94 -5.43
N VAL A 71 20.91 -13.61 -4.15
CA VAL A 71 19.94 -13.78 -3.06
C VAL A 71 18.68 -12.92 -3.28
N ALA A 72 18.84 -11.64 -3.62
CA ALA A 72 17.70 -10.76 -3.87
C ALA A 72 16.85 -11.23 -5.07
N LEU A 73 17.51 -11.65 -6.15
CA LEU A 73 16.85 -12.19 -7.34
C LEU A 73 16.04 -13.45 -7.01
N ILE A 74 16.58 -14.35 -6.18
CA ILE A 74 15.88 -15.56 -5.74
C ILE A 74 14.63 -15.20 -4.93
N GLU A 75 14.72 -14.24 -4.01
CA GLU A 75 13.55 -13.77 -3.25
C GLU A 75 12.48 -13.14 -4.14
N ASP A 76 12.87 -12.32 -5.12
CA ASP A 76 11.93 -11.70 -6.05
C ASP A 76 11.28 -12.73 -6.98
N MET A 77 12.02 -13.77 -7.38
CA MET A 77 11.45 -14.90 -8.11
C MET A 77 10.47 -15.72 -7.26
N ARG A 78 10.76 -15.96 -5.97
CA ARG A 78 9.82 -16.62 -5.05
C ARG A 78 8.55 -15.79 -4.88
N ARG A 79 8.69 -14.46 -4.76
CA ARG A 79 7.56 -13.52 -4.70
C ARG A 79 6.73 -13.55 -5.98
N ALA A 80 7.39 -13.61 -7.15
CA ALA A 80 6.73 -13.75 -8.44
C ALA A 80 5.95 -15.06 -8.55
N ALA A 81 6.56 -16.18 -8.16
CA ALA A 81 5.91 -17.50 -8.13
C ALA A 81 4.71 -17.54 -7.17
N GLY A 82 4.80 -16.85 -6.03
CA GLY A 82 3.69 -16.69 -5.09
C GLY A 82 2.51 -15.88 -5.61
N ARG A 83 2.59 -15.24 -6.79
CA ARG A 83 1.44 -14.57 -7.41
C ARG A 83 0.68 -15.46 -8.40
N ALA A 84 1.25 -16.61 -8.79
CA ALA A 84 0.52 -17.59 -9.57
C ALA A 84 -0.71 -18.05 -8.77
N GLY A 85 -1.89 -17.92 -9.37
CA GLY A 85 -3.16 -18.27 -8.75
C GLY A 85 -3.49 -19.75 -8.94
N ASP A 86 -4.48 -20.27 -8.20
CA ASP A 86 -4.97 -21.66 -8.36
C ASP A 86 -5.53 -21.97 -9.76
N GLY A 87 -5.70 -20.97 -10.62
CA GLY A 87 -6.17 -21.10 -12.00
C GLY A 87 -5.07 -21.25 -13.06
N ASP A 88 -3.79 -21.17 -12.69
CA ASP A 88 -2.69 -21.36 -13.64
C ASP A 88 -2.52 -22.85 -13.97
N ALA A 89 -2.44 -23.18 -15.27
CA ALA A 89 -2.40 -24.57 -15.74
C ALA A 89 -1.18 -25.37 -15.24
N VAL A 90 -0.11 -24.70 -14.80
CA VAL A 90 1.10 -25.30 -14.25
C VAL A 90 1.61 -24.45 -13.08
N ALA A 91 1.64 -25.03 -11.88
CA ALA A 91 2.18 -24.38 -10.70
C ALA A 91 3.72 -24.25 -10.79
N PRO A 92 4.32 -23.11 -10.41
CA PRO A 92 5.76 -22.93 -10.43
C PRO A 92 6.49 -23.84 -9.43
N GLU A 93 7.62 -24.43 -9.81
CA GLU A 93 8.45 -25.24 -8.89
C GLU A 93 9.26 -24.37 -7.93
N ILE A 94 8.61 -23.84 -6.88
CA ILE A 94 9.23 -22.91 -5.90
C ILE A 94 10.51 -23.48 -5.28
N GLY A 95 10.58 -24.78 -5.03
CA GLY A 95 11.77 -25.45 -4.47
C GLY A 95 12.96 -25.56 -5.43
N ARG A 96 12.87 -25.06 -6.66
CA ARG A 96 13.94 -25.08 -7.66
C ARG A 96 14.34 -23.68 -8.15
N VAL A 97 13.91 -22.63 -7.45
CA VAL A 97 14.17 -21.24 -7.85
C VAL A 97 15.68 -20.93 -7.90
N GLU A 98 16.47 -21.47 -6.97
CA GLU A 98 17.93 -21.27 -6.94
C GLU A 98 18.60 -21.90 -8.16
N ALA A 99 18.18 -23.12 -8.51
CA ALA A 99 18.68 -23.82 -9.70
C ALA A 99 18.27 -23.10 -10.99
N MET A 100 17.07 -22.52 -11.03
CA MET A 100 16.59 -21.70 -12.15
C MET A 100 17.39 -20.40 -12.28
N ALA A 101 17.61 -19.69 -11.17
CA ALA A 101 18.39 -18.46 -11.12
C ALA A 101 19.84 -18.67 -11.57
N ALA A 102 20.46 -19.77 -11.13
CA ALA A 102 21.81 -20.14 -11.53
C ALA A 102 21.89 -20.58 -13.01
N ALA A 103 20.92 -21.36 -13.50
CA ALA A 103 20.93 -21.88 -14.87
C ALA A 103 20.55 -20.84 -15.92
N TYR A 104 19.63 -19.93 -15.60
CA TYR A 104 19.04 -18.97 -16.54
C TYR A 104 18.91 -17.56 -15.95
N PRO A 105 20.02 -16.91 -15.56
CA PRO A 105 19.99 -15.64 -14.83
C PRO A 105 19.27 -14.52 -15.58
N GLY A 106 19.37 -14.46 -16.92
CA GLY A 106 18.67 -13.45 -17.71
C GLY A 106 17.14 -13.63 -17.74
N TRP A 107 16.65 -14.87 -17.71
CA TRP A 107 15.22 -15.14 -17.64
C TRP A 107 14.67 -14.89 -16.24
N SER A 108 15.43 -15.29 -15.22
CA SER A 108 15.14 -15.00 -13.81
C SER A 108 15.01 -13.50 -13.54
N ALA A 109 15.94 -12.71 -14.07
CA ALA A 109 15.91 -11.25 -14.03
C ALA A 109 14.66 -10.66 -14.69
N LEU A 110 14.33 -11.15 -15.89
CA LEU A 110 13.15 -10.69 -16.62
C LEU A 110 11.87 -11.00 -15.83
N ILE A 111 11.75 -12.21 -15.27
CA ILE A 111 10.59 -12.63 -14.47
C ILE A 111 10.44 -11.73 -13.24
N ALA A 112 11.52 -11.51 -12.49
CA ALA A 112 11.51 -10.62 -11.32
C ALA A 112 11.10 -9.19 -11.71
N ALA A 113 11.70 -8.63 -12.77
CA ALA A 113 11.39 -7.29 -13.26
C ALA A 113 9.93 -7.15 -13.75
N GLN A 114 9.38 -8.18 -14.43
CA GLN A 114 7.97 -8.18 -14.83
C GLN A 114 7.05 -8.26 -13.61
N ALA A 115 7.38 -9.09 -12.62
CA ALA A 115 6.61 -9.19 -11.38
C ALA A 115 6.56 -7.85 -10.65
N ASP A 116 7.66 -7.13 -10.55
CA ASP A 116 7.71 -5.80 -9.95
C ASP A 116 6.91 -4.76 -10.74
N ARG A 117 7.00 -4.80 -12.07
CA ARG A 117 6.22 -3.93 -12.95
C ARG A 117 4.72 -4.17 -12.79
N ILE A 118 4.30 -5.44 -12.77
CA ILE A 118 2.91 -5.84 -12.58
C ILE A 118 2.41 -5.34 -11.22
N ALA A 119 3.16 -5.57 -10.14
CA ALA A 119 2.79 -5.09 -8.80
C ALA A 119 2.67 -3.56 -8.72
N THR A 120 3.51 -2.84 -9.46
CA THR A 120 3.45 -1.38 -9.53
C THR A 120 2.22 -0.91 -10.30
N LEU A 121 1.91 -1.55 -11.43
CA LEU A 121 0.69 -1.27 -12.20
C LEU A 121 -0.57 -1.58 -11.38
N GLU A 122 -0.58 -2.68 -10.64
CA GLU A 122 -1.71 -3.08 -9.78
C GLU A 122 -1.96 -2.09 -8.65
N ARG A 123 -0.91 -1.64 -7.96
CA ARG A 123 -1.01 -0.57 -6.95
C ARG A 123 -1.53 0.73 -7.57
N GLY A 124 -1.09 1.06 -8.79
CA GLY A 124 -1.59 2.20 -9.55
C GLY A 124 -3.09 2.09 -9.86
N ILE A 125 -3.54 0.93 -10.35
CA ILE A 125 -4.96 0.66 -10.63
C ILE A 125 -5.80 0.75 -9.35
N ALA A 126 -5.35 0.15 -8.25
CA ALA A 126 -6.04 0.23 -6.97
C ALA A 126 -6.17 1.69 -6.50
N THR A 127 -5.10 2.47 -6.60
CA THR A 127 -5.09 3.90 -6.24
C THR A 127 -6.02 4.72 -7.12
N LEU A 128 -6.00 4.51 -8.44
CA LEU A 128 -6.90 5.17 -9.38
C LEU A 128 -8.36 4.79 -9.13
N GLY A 129 -8.65 3.51 -8.91
CA GLY A 129 -10.01 3.02 -8.60
C GLY A 129 -10.57 3.64 -7.33
N ASP A 130 -9.71 3.86 -6.34
CA ASP A 130 -10.07 4.50 -5.09
C ASP A 130 -10.34 6.01 -5.25
N ARG A 131 -9.49 6.72 -6.01
CA ARG A 131 -9.73 8.12 -6.40
C ARG A 131 -11.01 8.28 -7.22
N LEU A 132 -11.24 7.40 -8.20
CA LEU A 132 -12.47 7.35 -9.01
C LEU A 132 -13.71 7.19 -8.14
N SER A 133 -13.60 6.41 -7.07
CA SER A 133 -14.71 6.10 -6.18
C SER A 133 -15.00 7.19 -5.17
N HIS A 134 -13.98 7.94 -4.71
CA HIS A 134 -14.11 8.75 -3.50
C HIS A 134 -13.62 10.19 -3.60
N ASP A 135 -13.07 10.65 -4.73
CA ASP A 135 -12.61 12.03 -4.86
C ASP A 135 -13.79 13.00 -5.14
N PRO A 136 -14.10 13.94 -4.22
CA PRO A 136 -15.15 14.94 -4.42
C PRO A 136 -14.91 15.87 -5.62
N LEU A 137 -13.65 16.18 -5.94
CA LEU A 137 -13.25 17.02 -7.07
C LEU A 137 -13.54 16.33 -8.40
N LEU A 138 -13.29 15.02 -8.49
CA LEU A 138 -13.62 14.22 -9.67
C LEU A 138 -15.14 14.14 -9.85
N SER A 139 -15.89 13.88 -8.77
CA SER A 139 -17.35 13.85 -8.79
C SER A 139 -17.95 15.18 -9.27
N ALA A 140 -17.45 16.30 -8.76
CA ALA A 140 -17.86 17.64 -9.21
C ALA A 140 -17.53 17.88 -10.70
N SER A 141 -16.36 17.42 -11.17
CA SER A 141 -15.94 17.59 -12.56
C SER A 141 -16.80 16.77 -13.53
N VAL A 142 -17.15 15.53 -13.17
CA VAL A 142 -18.07 14.69 -13.95
C VAL A 142 -19.47 15.31 -13.99
N HIS A 143 -19.98 15.82 -12.86
CA HIS A 143 -21.28 16.48 -12.81
C HIS A 143 -21.32 17.74 -13.69
N ASP A 144 -20.26 18.56 -13.69
CA ASP A 144 -20.17 19.77 -14.52
C ASP A 144 -20.15 19.42 -16.02
N VAL A 145 -19.43 18.35 -16.41
CA VAL A 145 -19.47 17.83 -17.79
C VAL A 145 -20.88 17.39 -18.17
N LEU A 146 -21.53 16.56 -17.35
CA LEU A 146 -22.88 16.08 -17.63
C LEU A 146 -23.90 17.22 -17.75
N SER A 147 -23.86 18.16 -16.81
CA SER A 147 -24.76 19.33 -16.82
C SER A 147 -24.56 20.19 -18.06
N THR A 148 -23.31 20.40 -18.47
CA THR A 148 -22.99 21.20 -19.66
C THR A 148 -23.41 20.48 -20.95
N VAL A 149 -23.22 19.17 -21.05
CA VAL A 149 -23.70 18.37 -22.20
C VAL A 149 -25.22 18.44 -22.31
N THR A 150 -25.94 18.34 -21.18
CA THR A 150 -27.41 18.49 -21.17
C THR A 150 -27.87 19.87 -21.62
N ALA A 151 -27.18 20.94 -21.22
CA ALA A 151 -27.48 22.31 -21.65
C ALA A 151 -27.26 22.51 -23.17
N ILE A 152 -26.15 21.97 -23.71
CA ILE A 152 -25.84 21.95 -25.14
C ILE A 152 -26.93 21.19 -25.92
N GLN A 153 -27.31 20.01 -25.44
CA GLN A 153 -28.33 19.19 -26.09
C GLN A 153 -29.69 19.89 -26.12
N SER A 154 -30.11 20.48 -24.99
CA SER A 154 -31.38 21.24 -24.90
C SER A 154 -31.39 22.44 -25.85
N THR A 155 -30.32 23.24 -25.85
CA THR A 155 -30.19 24.41 -26.73
C THR A 155 -30.16 24.01 -28.20
N SER A 156 -29.47 22.91 -28.52
CA SER A 156 -29.38 22.39 -29.90
C SER A 156 -30.70 21.82 -30.40
N ALA A 157 -31.47 21.13 -29.54
CA ALA A 157 -32.79 20.61 -29.89
C ALA A 157 -33.77 21.75 -30.21
N ILE A 158 -33.80 22.81 -29.40
CA ILE A 158 -34.64 24.01 -29.65
C ILE A 158 -34.30 24.64 -31.01
N LEU A 159 -33.02 24.78 -31.33
CA LEU A 159 -32.57 25.32 -32.61
C LEU A 159 -32.87 24.40 -33.81
N ALA A 160 -32.99 23.09 -33.59
CA ALA A 160 -33.25 22.11 -34.64
C ALA A 160 -34.75 21.89 -34.90
N GLU A 161 -35.60 22.00 -33.88
CA GLU A 161 -37.04 21.72 -33.96
C GLU A 161 -37.88 22.95 -34.35
N ASP A 162 -37.43 24.18 -34.01
CA ASP A 162 -38.24 25.39 -34.15
C ASP A 162 -37.78 26.29 -35.31
N ALA A 163 -38.43 26.16 -36.46
CA ALA A 163 -38.05 26.84 -37.71
C ALA A 163 -38.38 28.35 -37.75
N ALA A 164 -39.06 28.90 -36.74
CA ALA A 164 -39.57 30.27 -36.72
C ALA A 164 -39.12 31.09 -35.49
N LEU A 165 -37.92 30.83 -34.97
CA LEU A 165 -37.34 31.62 -33.89
C LEU A 165 -37.00 33.06 -34.35
N PRO A 166 -37.41 34.09 -33.58
CA PRO A 166 -36.95 35.46 -33.82
C PRO A 166 -35.42 35.58 -33.79
N ALA A 167 -34.86 36.44 -34.64
CA ALA A 167 -33.40 36.54 -34.86
C ALA A 167 -32.60 36.88 -33.59
N ASP A 168 -33.19 37.65 -32.66
CA ASP A 168 -32.60 37.99 -31.37
C ASP A 168 -32.49 36.78 -30.43
N TRP A 169 -33.51 35.91 -30.42
CA TRP A 169 -33.49 34.65 -29.67
C TRP A 169 -32.52 33.64 -30.29
N GLN A 170 -32.50 33.52 -31.61
CA GLN A 170 -31.54 32.66 -32.31
C GLN A 170 -30.09 33.07 -32.01
N ALA A 171 -29.79 34.37 -32.04
CA ALA A 171 -28.47 34.89 -31.67
C ALA A 171 -28.11 34.59 -30.21
N ARG A 172 -29.08 34.59 -29.29
CA ARG A 172 -28.88 34.24 -27.88
C ARG A 172 -28.60 32.74 -27.70
N PHE A 173 -29.35 31.87 -28.36
CA PHE A 173 -29.10 30.42 -28.31
C PHE A 173 -27.75 30.04 -28.91
N HIS A 174 -27.32 30.66 -30.02
CA HIS A 174 -25.98 30.46 -30.56
C HIS A 174 -24.87 30.90 -29.59
N ARG A 175 -25.05 32.02 -28.87
CA ARG A 175 -24.09 32.43 -27.82
C ARG A 175 -24.05 31.43 -26.67
N ASN A 176 -25.20 31.01 -26.15
CA ASN A 176 -25.27 30.01 -25.08
C ASN A 176 -24.57 28.70 -25.50
N LEU A 177 -24.86 28.22 -26.71
CA LEU A 177 -24.25 27.01 -27.24
C LEU A 177 -22.72 27.13 -27.34
N HIS A 178 -22.21 28.29 -27.76
CA HIS A 178 -20.77 28.56 -27.81
C HIS A 178 -20.14 28.60 -26.42
N GLU A 179 -20.76 29.30 -25.47
CA GLU A 179 -20.29 29.40 -24.08
C GLU A 179 -20.29 28.03 -23.38
N ASP A 180 -21.36 27.24 -23.54
CA ASP A 180 -21.46 25.90 -22.98
C ASP A 180 -20.45 24.95 -23.65
N SER A 181 -20.23 25.05 -24.96
CA SER A 181 -19.19 24.27 -25.65
C SER A 181 -17.78 24.58 -25.14
N LEU A 182 -17.49 25.85 -24.84
CA LEU A 182 -16.22 26.26 -24.22
C LEU A 182 -16.09 25.74 -22.79
N ARG A 183 -17.17 25.82 -22.00
CA ARG A 183 -17.22 25.25 -20.65
C ARG A 183 -16.97 23.75 -20.68
N LEU A 184 -17.61 23.01 -21.58
CA LEU A 184 -17.41 21.58 -21.77
C LEU A 184 -15.95 21.25 -22.10
N ALA A 185 -15.35 21.97 -23.06
CA ALA A 185 -13.96 21.76 -23.43
C ALA A 185 -12.99 22.02 -22.26
N ASN A 186 -13.27 23.02 -21.43
CA ASN A 186 -12.47 23.33 -20.25
C ASN A 186 -12.65 22.29 -19.13
N SER A 187 -13.88 21.83 -18.87
CA SER A 187 -14.15 20.80 -17.87
C SER A 187 -13.59 19.44 -18.30
N ALA A 188 -13.69 19.08 -19.59
CA ALA A 188 -13.04 17.89 -20.15
C ALA A 188 -11.51 17.96 -20.06
N ARG A 189 -10.88 19.11 -20.37
CA ARG A 189 -9.42 19.29 -20.21
C ARG A 189 -8.98 19.17 -18.77
N ARG A 190 -9.71 19.77 -17.82
CA ARG A 190 -9.42 19.66 -16.38
C ARG A 190 -9.51 18.21 -15.91
N LEU A 191 -10.55 17.51 -16.33
CA LEU A 191 -10.75 16.09 -15.99
C LEU A 191 -9.65 15.20 -16.59
N ALA A 192 -9.27 15.41 -17.85
CA ALA A 192 -8.15 14.71 -18.48
C ALA A 192 -6.82 15.00 -17.78
N SER A 193 -6.54 16.28 -17.48
CA SER A 193 -5.32 16.69 -16.79
C SER A 193 -5.23 16.11 -15.38
N TYR A 194 -6.37 16.03 -14.68
CA TYR A 194 -6.48 15.45 -13.35
C TYR A 194 -6.27 13.92 -13.37
N LEU A 195 -6.82 13.22 -14.38
CA LEU A 195 -6.59 11.78 -14.56
C LEU A 195 -5.15 11.48 -14.99
N ASP A 196 -4.57 12.30 -15.87
CA ASP A 196 -3.18 12.19 -16.31
C ASP A 196 -2.20 12.49 -15.17
N ALA A 197 -2.54 13.42 -14.27
CA ALA A 197 -1.75 13.70 -13.06
C ALA A 197 -1.66 12.48 -12.11
N GLY A 198 -2.61 11.53 -12.20
CA GLY A 198 -2.56 10.25 -11.49
C GLY A 198 -1.55 9.23 -12.05
N THR A 199 -0.89 9.53 -13.17
CA THR A 199 0.13 8.65 -13.79
C THR A 199 1.58 9.06 -13.52
N GLY A 200 1.78 10.17 -12.80
CA GLY A 200 3.11 10.66 -12.42
C GLY A 200 3.42 10.44 -10.93
N PRO A 201 4.68 10.19 -10.55
CA PRO A 201 5.10 9.99 -9.15
C PRO A 201 5.06 11.26 -8.27
N GLU A 202 4.58 12.42 -8.77
CA GLU A 202 4.81 13.71 -8.12
C GLU A 202 3.57 14.48 -7.62
N HIS A 203 2.34 14.01 -7.80
CA HIS A 203 1.18 14.68 -7.21
C HIS A 203 0.10 13.69 -6.74
N ASP A 204 0.44 12.91 -5.71
CA ASP A 204 -0.58 12.39 -4.79
C ASP A 204 -1.19 13.59 -4.06
N VAL A 205 -2.52 13.64 -3.90
CA VAL A 205 -3.10 14.45 -2.83
C VAL A 205 -2.70 13.75 -1.54
N GLN A 206 -1.50 14.06 -1.05
CA GLN A 206 -0.97 13.44 0.16
C GLN A 206 -1.72 14.03 1.34
N THR A 207 -2.56 13.21 1.98
CA THR A 207 -3.07 13.59 3.29
C THR A 207 -1.94 13.45 4.31
N PRO A 208 -2.02 14.14 5.46
CA PRO A 208 -1.07 13.96 6.56
C PRO A 208 -0.89 12.49 6.98
N GLN A 209 -1.96 11.71 6.85
CA GLN A 209 -1.95 10.28 7.11
C GLN A 209 -1.18 9.50 6.03
N ASP A 210 -1.29 9.87 4.75
CA ASP A 210 -0.56 9.21 3.67
C ASP A 210 0.95 9.49 3.75
N GLU A 211 1.36 10.69 4.16
CA GLU A 211 2.77 10.99 4.41
C GLU A 211 3.33 10.18 5.58
N MET A 212 2.59 10.09 6.68
CA MET A 212 2.95 9.22 7.81
C MET A 212 3.11 7.77 7.36
N GLU A 213 2.13 7.23 6.62
CA GLU A 213 2.18 5.84 6.15
C GLU A 213 3.31 5.60 5.14
N ALA A 214 3.63 6.57 4.29
CA ALA A 214 4.79 6.52 3.40
C ALA A 214 6.10 6.47 4.20
N TRP A 215 6.23 7.33 5.23
CA TRP A 215 7.37 7.34 6.14
C TRP A 215 7.56 5.99 6.84
N LEU A 216 6.47 5.37 7.31
CA LEU A 216 6.47 4.05 7.94
C LEU A 216 6.80 2.94 6.94
N THR A 217 6.24 3.00 5.73
CA THR A 217 6.47 2.01 4.67
C THR A 217 7.94 1.93 4.29
N HIS A 218 8.64 3.07 4.21
CA HIS A 218 10.09 3.11 3.97
C HIS A 218 10.92 2.40 5.04
N ARG A 219 10.36 2.17 6.22
CA ARG A 219 10.97 1.46 7.35
C ARG A 219 10.32 0.10 7.62
N ALA A 220 9.52 -0.41 6.68
CA ALA A 220 8.74 -1.63 6.85
C ALA A 220 7.83 -1.64 8.11
N PHE A 221 7.42 -0.45 8.57
CA PHE A 221 6.68 -0.18 9.81
C PHE A 221 7.47 -0.47 11.10
N HIS A 222 8.78 -0.70 11.03
CA HIS A 222 9.65 -0.95 12.18
C HIS A 222 10.55 0.26 12.48
N VAL A 223 10.55 0.75 13.71
CA VAL A 223 11.33 1.94 14.12
C VAL A 223 12.38 1.53 15.16
N ALA A 224 13.53 1.03 14.69
CA ALA A 224 14.61 0.50 15.53
C ALA A 224 15.13 1.49 16.58
N ASP A 225 15.15 2.79 16.27
CA ASP A 225 15.60 3.84 17.19
C ASP A 225 14.71 3.92 18.45
N LEU A 226 13.42 3.64 18.31
CA LEU A 226 12.46 3.61 19.42
C LEU A 226 12.50 2.29 20.20
N GLU A 227 12.92 1.18 19.57
CA GLU A 227 13.11 -0.10 20.27
C GLU A 227 14.28 -0.06 21.26
N THR A 228 15.34 0.65 20.88
CA THR A 228 16.57 0.76 21.68
C THR A 228 16.56 1.96 22.62
N GLY A 229 15.60 2.88 22.45
CA GLY A 229 15.57 4.17 23.15
C GLY A 229 16.68 5.13 22.69
N ALA A 230 17.25 4.91 21.50
CA ALA A 230 18.33 5.73 20.95
C ALA A 230 17.87 7.13 20.50
N SER A 231 16.58 7.30 20.21
CA SER A 231 16.00 8.59 19.82
C SER A 231 14.64 8.81 20.48
N ALA A 232 14.28 10.07 20.71
CA ALA A 232 12.93 10.40 21.15
C ALA A 232 11.97 10.45 19.93
N PRO A 233 10.67 10.16 20.11
CA PRO A 233 9.65 10.35 19.07
C PRO A 233 9.67 11.76 18.45
N GLU A 234 9.95 12.77 19.26
CA GLU A 234 10.04 14.18 18.84
C GLU A 234 11.16 14.42 17.82
N ASP A 235 12.32 13.78 18.00
CA ASP A 235 13.49 13.92 17.13
C ASP A 235 13.24 13.26 15.78
N LEU A 236 12.66 12.06 15.79
CA LEU A 236 12.30 11.32 14.58
C LEU A 236 11.22 12.03 13.78
N ALA A 237 10.20 12.58 14.45
CA ALA A 237 9.18 13.39 13.80
C ALA A 237 9.76 14.70 13.22
N GLY A 238 10.85 15.21 13.79
CA GLY A 238 11.59 16.38 13.30
C GLY A 238 12.22 16.20 11.90
N THR A 239 12.20 14.98 11.35
CA THR A 239 12.59 14.73 9.95
C THR A 239 11.59 15.32 8.95
N LEU A 240 10.35 15.59 9.37
CA LEU A 240 9.35 16.29 8.57
C LEU A 240 9.28 17.78 8.96
N PRO A 241 8.91 18.68 8.01
CA PRO A 241 8.63 20.08 8.31
C PRO A 241 7.53 20.22 9.37
N ASP A 242 7.52 21.36 10.08
CA ASP A 242 6.40 21.66 10.97
C ASP A 242 5.09 21.77 10.18
N GLY A 243 4.11 20.96 10.56
CA GLY A 243 2.86 20.81 9.84
C GLY A 243 1.96 19.71 10.41
N PRO A 244 0.75 19.52 9.85
CA PRO A 244 -0.17 18.47 10.28
C PRO A 244 0.43 17.07 10.13
N ASP A 245 1.27 16.84 9.12
CA ASP A 245 1.90 15.56 8.80
C ASP A 245 2.87 15.14 9.92
N ARG A 246 3.69 16.09 10.38
CA ARG A 246 4.55 15.92 11.55
C ARG A 246 3.75 15.62 12.82
N ALA A 247 2.61 16.28 13.04
CA ALA A 247 1.79 16.04 14.23
C ALA A 247 1.19 14.63 14.25
N VAL A 248 0.69 14.15 13.11
CA VAL A 248 0.15 12.80 12.95
C VAL A 248 1.26 11.76 13.14
N LEU A 249 2.41 11.96 12.50
CA LEU A 249 3.58 11.09 12.66
C LEU A 249 4.06 11.05 14.12
N LEU A 250 4.19 12.20 14.78
CA LEU A 250 4.63 12.29 16.18
C LEU A 250 3.68 11.51 17.11
N GLN A 251 2.37 11.64 16.90
CA GLN A 251 1.39 10.90 17.70
C GLN A 251 1.55 9.38 17.49
N HIS A 252 1.76 8.94 16.24
CA HIS A 252 2.03 7.54 15.94
C HIS A 252 3.32 7.03 16.60
N LEU A 253 4.42 7.79 16.51
CA LEU A 253 5.71 7.43 17.11
C LEU A 253 5.63 7.35 18.65
N ARG A 254 4.82 8.21 19.29
CA ARG A 254 4.56 8.12 20.74
C ARG A 254 3.77 6.87 21.11
N ASP A 255 2.75 6.53 20.32
CA ASP A 255 1.98 5.30 20.52
C ASP A 255 2.89 4.07 20.31
N TYR A 256 3.74 4.08 19.27
CA TYR A 256 4.76 3.04 19.03
C TYR A 256 5.70 2.88 20.23
N ALA A 257 6.29 3.98 20.71
CA ALA A 257 7.23 3.93 21.84
C ALA A 257 6.56 3.40 23.11
N ARG A 258 5.29 3.76 23.36
CA ARG A 258 4.50 3.24 24.49
C ARG A 258 4.25 1.74 24.37
N ASP A 259 3.93 1.25 23.16
CA ASP A 259 3.72 -0.17 22.93
C ASP A 259 5.04 -0.95 23.04
N ALA A 260 6.14 -0.41 22.52
CA ALA A 260 7.48 -1.00 22.61
C ALA A 260 7.99 -1.09 24.06
N ALA A 261 7.70 -0.09 24.90
CA ALA A 261 8.04 -0.12 26.31
C ALA A 261 7.27 -1.20 27.10
N GLN A 262 6.01 -1.48 26.73
CA GLN A 262 5.18 -2.50 27.37
C GLN A 262 5.46 -3.91 26.83
N LEU A 263 5.77 -4.03 25.54
CA LEU A 263 6.17 -5.29 24.91
C LEU A 263 7.45 -5.08 24.08
N PRO A 264 8.62 -5.13 24.75
CA PRO A 264 9.92 -5.03 24.08
C PRO A 264 10.12 -6.13 23.05
N LEU A 265 10.95 -5.87 22.04
CA LEU A 265 11.15 -6.80 20.92
C LEU A 265 11.63 -8.20 21.36
N ASP A 266 12.52 -8.28 22.36
CA ASP A 266 12.99 -9.57 22.87
C ASP A 266 11.88 -10.35 23.59
N ALA A 267 11.05 -9.68 24.39
CA ALA A 267 9.89 -10.31 25.03
C ALA A 267 8.85 -10.78 23.99
N LEU A 268 8.66 -10.02 22.91
CA LEU A 268 7.82 -10.43 21.78
C LEU A 268 8.39 -11.67 21.08
N ARG A 269 9.71 -11.72 20.85
CA ARG A 269 10.39 -12.89 20.28
C ARG A 269 10.19 -14.13 21.14
N ASP A 270 10.34 -14.01 22.45
CA ASP A 270 10.12 -15.10 23.41
C ASP A 270 8.65 -15.54 23.45
N ALA A 271 7.71 -14.60 23.31
CA ALA A 271 6.29 -14.92 23.21
C ALA A 271 5.99 -15.70 21.91
N LEU A 272 6.50 -15.23 20.77
CA LEU A 272 6.35 -15.90 19.47
C LEU A 272 6.94 -17.31 19.46
N GLN A 273 8.11 -17.51 20.08
CA GLN A 273 8.71 -18.83 20.21
C GLN A 273 7.83 -19.79 21.03
N ARG A 274 7.20 -19.29 22.10
CA ARG A 274 6.29 -20.09 22.95
C ARG A 274 4.95 -20.37 22.28
N THR A 275 4.44 -19.46 21.44
CA THR A 275 3.17 -19.67 20.72
C THR A 275 3.35 -20.52 19.47
N GLY A 276 4.50 -20.44 18.80
CA GLY A 276 4.82 -21.13 17.56
C GLY A 276 4.14 -20.55 16.32
N ALA A 277 3.38 -19.45 16.47
CA ALA A 277 2.66 -18.78 15.40
C ALA A 277 2.35 -17.32 15.80
N PRO A 278 2.17 -16.40 14.83
CA PRO A 278 1.84 -15.00 15.06
C PRO A 278 0.35 -14.80 15.43
N ASP A 279 -0.14 -15.55 16.41
CA ASP A 279 -1.49 -15.43 16.97
C ASP A 279 -1.50 -14.34 18.07
N PRO A 280 -2.13 -13.18 17.83
CA PRO A 280 -2.12 -12.07 18.78
C PRO A 280 -2.84 -12.38 20.09
N PHE A 281 -3.81 -13.31 20.10
CA PHE A 281 -4.52 -13.67 21.32
C PHE A 281 -3.61 -14.49 22.23
N ARG A 282 -2.89 -15.45 21.66
CA ARG A 282 -1.92 -16.26 22.42
C ARG A 282 -0.73 -15.43 22.88
N VAL A 283 -0.21 -14.56 22.01
CA VAL A 283 0.89 -13.64 22.36
C VAL A 283 0.48 -12.70 23.50
N ALA A 284 -0.72 -12.14 23.45
CA ALA A 284 -1.24 -11.27 24.51
C ALA A 284 -1.31 -11.99 25.88
N VAL A 285 -1.75 -13.25 25.92
CA VAL A 285 -1.77 -14.04 27.16
C VAL A 285 -0.36 -14.34 27.65
N VAL A 286 0.54 -14.75 26.76
CA VAL A 286 1.91 -15.18 27.11
C VAL A 286 2.78 -14.02 27.58
N ALA A 287 2.57 -12.82 27.02
CA ALA A 287 3.29 -11.61 27.38
C ALA A 287 2.56 -10.73 28.41
N ASP A 288 1.35 -11.11 28.83
CA ASP A 288 0.50 -10.36 29.77
C ASP A 288 0.23 -8.91 29.35
N VAL A 289 -0.20 -8.72 28.10
CA VAL A 289 -0.49 -7.40 27.52
C VAL A 289 -1.87 -7.36 26.84
N PRO A 290 -2.47 -6.18 26.63
CA PRO A 290 -3.72 -6.06 25.88
C PRO A 290 -3.60 -6.59 24.44
N VAL A 291 -4.65 -7.23 23.95
CA VAL A 291 -4.70 -7.79 22.58
C VAL A 291 -4.42 -6.76 21.48
N PRO A 292 -5.02 -5.54 21.48
CA PRO A 292 -4.68 -4.52 20.49
C PRO A 292 -3.18 -4.13 20.50
N LEU A 293 -2.54 -4.12 21.66
CA LEU A 293 -1.10 -3.85 21.77
C LEU A 293 -0.29 -4.98 21.14
N ALA A 294 -0.61 -6.24 21.46
CA ALA A 294 0.05 -7.40 20.83
C ALA A 294 -0.10 -7.38 19.30
N MET A 295 -1.27 -7.01 18.77
CA MET A 295 -1.50 -6.85 17.34
C MET A 295 -0.59 -5.78 16.71
N ARG A 296 -0.53 -4.59 17.31
CA ARG A 296 0.31 -3.48 16.81
C ARG A 296 1.79 -3.81 16.87
N ARG A 297 2.24 -4.59 17.85
CA ARG A 297 3.62 -5.07 18.01
C ARG A 297 4.00 -6.23 17.09
N LEU A 298 3.04 -7.08 16.70
CA LEU A 298 3.24 -8.15 15.72
C LEU A 298 3.32 -7.61 14.28
N ALA A 299 2.38 -6.75 13.88
CA ALA A 299 2.69 -5.77 12.83
C ALA A 299 3.86 -4.90 13.33
N SER A 300 4.57 -4.05 12.61
CA SER A 300 5.75 -3.32 13.17
C SER A 300 6.97 -4.13 13.63
N ALA A 301 6.86 -5.40 14.05
CA ALA A 301 8.02 -6.26 14.25
C ALA A 301 8.70 -6.57 12.90
N PRO A 302 10.03 -6.72 12.90
CA PRO A 302 10.78 -7.14 11.71
C PRO A 302 10.31 -8.50 11.19
N GLU A 303 10.33 -8.68 9.86
CA GLU A 303 9.84 -9.91 9.23
C GLU A 303 10.66 -11.15 9.63
N ASP A 304 11.94 -11.00 9.96
CA ASP A 304 12.81 -12.09 10.46
C ASP A 304 12.41 -12.56 11.88
N VAL A 305 11.74 -11.72 12.66
CA VAL A 305 11.23 -12.08 13.99
C VAL A 305 9.88 -12.80 13.88
N VAL A 306 9.01 -12.34 12.99
CA VAL A 306 7.64 -12.86 12.84
C VAL A 306 7.57 -14.06 11.89
N GLY A 307 8.47 -14.12 10.90
CA GLY A 307 8.57 -15.16 9.88
C GLY A 307 7.60 -15.02 8.70
N THR A 308 6.70 -14.04 8.70
CA THR A 308 5.70 -13.82 7.64
C THR A 308 5.27 -12.35 7.58
N PRO A 309 4.94 -11.80 6.40
CA PRO A 309 4.40 -10.45 6.29
C PRO A 309 3.01 -10.38 6.92
N LEU A 310 2.77 -9.35 7.73
CA LEU A 310 1.49 -9.12 8.41
C LEU A 310 0.86 -7.80 7.98
N GLY A 311 -0.44 -7.83 7.71
CA GLY A 311 -1.25 -6.63 7.50
C GLY A 311 -1.84 -6.09 8.80
N LEU A 312 -2.15 -4.79 8.82
CA LEU A 312 -2.77 -4.14 9.96
C LEU A 312 -3.76 -3.07 9.49
N ALA A 313 -4.94 -3.04 10.09
CA ALA A 313 -5.88 -1.95 9.94
C ALA A 313 -6.30 -1.46 11.33
N VAL A 314 -6.28 -0.15 11.53
CA VAL A 314 -6.77 0.48 12.77
C VAL A 314 -7.85 1.48 12.40
N CYS A 315 -8.96 1.50 13.14
CA CYS A 315 -10.00 2.52 12.99
C CYS A 315 -10.43 3.14 14.32
N ASP A 316 -11.01 4.33 14.23
CA ASP A 316 -11.68 4.98 15.34
C ASP A 316 -13.12 4.45 15.56
N GLY A 317 -13.84 5.01 16.53
CA GLY A 317 -15.22 4.65 16.83
C GLY A 317 -16.23 4.97 15.72
N ALA A 318 -15.88 5.83 14.75
CA ALA A 318 -16.70 6.10 13.57
C ALA A 318 -16.40 5.11 12.43
N GLY A 319 -15.38 4.27 12.57
CA GLY A 319 -14.92 3.35 11.54
C GLY A 319 -13.97 3.99 10.52
N ALA A 320 -13.47 5.22 10.77
CA ALA A 320 -12.47 5.84 9.91
C ALA A 320 -11.11 5.17 10.14
N LEU A 321 -10.47 4.73 9.05
CA LEU A 321 -9.16 4.07 9.12
C LEU A 321 -8.07 5.09 9.48
N THR A 322 -7.37 4.87 10.59
CA THR A 322 -6.32 5.76 11.12
C THR A 322 -4.90 5.22 10.91
N LEU A 323 -4.77 3.93 10.58
CA LEU A 323 -3.50 3.31 10.20
C LEU A 323 -3.75 2.12 9.29
N ARG A 324 -3.01 2.06 8.19
CA ARG A 324 -3.08 0.98 7.19
C ARG A 324 -1.67 0.43 6.94
N ARG A 325 -1.46 -0.86 7.24
CA ARG A 325 -0.31 -1.64 6.77
C ARG A 325 -0.83 -2.67 5.76
N PRO A 326 -0.52 -2.51 4.46
CA PRO A 326 -1.05 -3.40 3.43
C PRO A 326 -0.46 -4.81 3.53
N LEU A 327 -1.21 -5.79 3.04
CA LEU A 327 -0.76 -7.18 2.90
C LEU A 327 -1.08 -7.67 1.49
N THR A 328 -0.13 -8.33 0.83
CA THR A 328 -0.39 -8.91 -0.50
C THR A 328 -1.51 -9.95 -0.40
N GLY A 329 -2.53 -9.82 -1.25
CA GLY A 329 -3.73 -10.67 -1.23
C GLY A 329 -4.86 -10.18 -0.32
N PHE A 330 -4.64 -9.09 0.43
CA PHE A 330 -5.68 -8.40 1.19
C PHE A 330 -5.51 -6.88 1.09
N GLU A 331 -6.25 -6.28 0.15
CA GLU A 331 -6.21 -4.83 -0.10
C GLU A 331 -7.07 -4.06 0.90
N ILE A 332 -6.47 -3.05 1.54
CA ILE A 332 -7.15 -2.12 2.44
C ILE A 332 -7.43 -0.83 1.66
N PRO A 333 -8.68 -0.32 1.57
CA PRO A 333 -8.95 0.91 0.83
C PRO A 333 -8.24 2.10 1.48
N ARG A 334 -7.72 3.03 0.66
CA ARG A 334 -7.14 4.27 1.17
C ARG A 334 -8.24 5.28 1.44
N PHE A 335 -9.22 5.39 0.55
CA PHE A 335 -10.35 6.29 0.66
C PHE A 335 -11.66 5.53 0.93
N GLY A 336 -12.57 6.22 1.61
CA GLY A 336 -13.86 5.67 1.96
C GLY A 336 -13.83 4.58 3.04
N ALA A 337 -14.97 3.92 3.21
CA ALA A 337 -15.13 2.89 4.21
C ALA A 337 -14.75 1.50 3.66
N GLY A 338 -14.06 0.71 4.47
CA GLY A 338 -13.83 -0.71 4.23
C GLY A 338 -15.12 -1.53 4.19
N CYS A 339 -15.00 -2.81 3.83
CA CYS A 339 -16.15 -3.71 3.86
C CYS A 339 -16.68 -3.86 5.30
N PRO A 340 -17.99 -3.64 5.53
CA PRO A 340 -18.57 -3.72 6.88
C PRO A 340 -18.54 -5.13 7.48
N LEU A 341 -18.25 -6.16 6.67
CA LEU A 341 -18.12 -7.54 7.12
C LEU A 341 -16.74 -7.88 7.71
N TRP A 342 -15.79 -6.93 7.69
CA TRP A 342 -14.50 -7.10 8.35
C TRP A 342 -14.68 -7.20 9.88
N PRO A 343 -13.97 -8.12 10.56
CA PRO A 343 -14.04 -8.26 12.02
C PRO A 343 -13.55 -7.00 12.74
N LEU A 344 -12.79 -6.12 12.07
CA LEU A 344 -12.44 -4.78 12.55
C LEU A 344 -13.67 -4.01 13.06
N PHE A 345 -14.74 -3.96 12.25
CA PHE A 345 -15.95 -3.21 12.59
C PHE A 345 -16.84 -3.98 13.56
N GLU A 346 -16.82 -5.32 13.51
CA GLU A 346 -17.48 -6.18 14.50
C GLU A 346 -16.91 -5.95 15.91
N ALA A 347 -15.59 -5.76 16.02
CA ALA A 347 -14.89 -5.51 17.28
C ALA A 347 -15.28 -4.19 17.96
N LEU A 348 -15.79 -3.19 17.23
CA LEU A 348 -16.27 -1.94 17.84
C LEU A 348 -17.47 -2.18 18.76
N TRP A 349 -18.34 -3.11 18.37
CA TRP A 349 -19.58 -3.43 19.08
C TRP A 349 -19.42 -4.63 20.01
N SER A 350 -18.47 -5.52 19.73
CA SER A 350 -18.16 -6.67 20.57
C SER A 350 -17.23 -6.32 21.73
N PRO A 351 -17.55 -6.69 22.98
CA PRO A 351 -16.62 -6.58 24.10
C PRO A 351 -15.53 -7.67 24.08
N ARG A 352 -15.64 -8.68 23.21
CA ARG A 352 -14.67 -9.78 23.07
C ARG A 352 -13.86 -9.62 21.77
N PRO A 353 -12.57 -10.00 21.75
CA PRO A 353 -11.83 -10.13 20.52
C PRO A 353 -12.50 -11.10 19.54
N VAL A 354 -12.41 -10.81 18.25
CA VAL A 354 -13.00 -11.58 17.15
C VAL A 354 -11.87 -12.16 16.31
N ALA A 355 -11.95 -13.44 15.97
CA ALA A 355 -11.04 -14.06 15.01
C ALA A 355 -11.85 -14.80 13.94
N CYS A 356 -11.53 -14.58 12.67
CA CYS A 356 -12.17 -15.28 11.57
C CYS A 356 -11.26 -15.38 10.35
N ALA A 357 -11.42 -16.46 9.58
CA ALA A 357 -10.81 -16.59 8.27
C ALA A 357 -11.59 -15.73 7.27
N LEU A 358 -10.89 -14.96 6.45
CA LEU A 358 -11.45 -14.08 5.42
C LEU A 358 -10.93 -14.48 4.04
N ILE A 359 -11.75 -14.24 3.02
CA ILE A 359 -11.31 -14.28 1.62
C ILE A 359 -11.79 -13.01 0.91
N GLN A 360 -10.86 -12.29 0.30
CA GLN A 360 -11.14 -11.06 -0.42
C GLN A 360 -10.90 -11.28 -1.93
N PRO A 361 -11.87 -10.96 -2.80
CA PRO A 361 -11.68 -10.99 -4.24
C PRO A 361 -10.53 -10.04 -4.66
N GLY A 362 -9.64 -10.53 -5.49
CA GLY A 362 -8.50 -9.79 -6.04
C GLY A 362 -7.62 -10.65 -6.93
N ARG A 363 -6.60 -10.06 -7.55
CA ARG A 363 -5.69 -10.79 -8.46
C ARG A 363 -4.87 -11.88 -7.76
N ALA A 364 -4.45 -11.63 -6.51
CA ALA A 364 -3.75 -12.59 -5.66
C ALA A 364 -4.66 -13.07 -4.52
N THR A 365 -5.87 -13.56 -4.86
CA THR A 365 -6.85 -14.00 -3.85
C THR A 365 -6.25 -15.13 -3.01
N ARG A 366 -6.05 -14.87 -1.72
CA ARG A 366 -5.58 -15.86 -0.75
C ARG A 366 -6.39 -15.72 0.55
N PRO A 367 -6.75 -16.83 1.21
CA PRO A 367 -7.34 -16.76 2.53
C PRO A 367 -6.37 -16.13 3.53
N VAL A 368 -6.92 -15.34 4.44
CA VAL A 368 -6.17 -14.73 5.56
C VAL A 368 -6.90 -15.03 6.86
N GLN A 369 -6.17 -15.15 7.94
CA GLN A 369 -6.73 -15.12 9.28
C GLN A 369 -6.73 -13.68 9.79
N ALA A 370 -7.90 -13.15 10.10
CA ALA A 370 -8.06 -11.83 10.68
C ALA A 370 -8.38 -11.93 12.17
N PHE A 371 -7.69 -11.16 12.98
CA PHE A 371 -7.93 -11.01 14.41
C PHE A 371 -8.25 -9.56 14.69
N ALA A 372 -9.33 -9.26 15.40
CA ALA A 372 -9.75 -7.90 15.72
C ALA A 372 -10.11 -7.73 17.19
N ALA A 373 -9.77 -6.58 17.75
CA ALA A 373 -10.14 -6.19 19.11
C ALA A 373 -10.25 -4.67 19.20
N ALA A 374 -11.13 -4.18 20.09
CA ALA A 374 -11.27 -2.75 20.36
C ALA A 374 -10.75 -2.40 21.77
N GLU A 375 -9.97 -1.33 21.85
CA GLU A 375 -9.61 -0.66 23.10
C GLU A 375 -10.61 0.47 23.39
N ARG A 376 -11.05 0.53 24.64
CA ARG A 376 -11.96 1.57 25.15
C ARG A 376 -11.20 2.40 26.15
N THR A 377 -10.85 3.62 25.76
CA THR A 377 -10.16 4.55 26.64
C THR A 377 -11.16 5.58 27.11
N GLN A 378 -11.48 5.53 28.41
CA GLN A 378 -12.17 6.63 29.06
C GLN A 378 -11.13 7.43 29.84
N PRO A 379 -11.08 8.77 29.67
CA PRO A 379 -10.28 9.62 30.53
C PRO A 379 -10.68 9.48 32.01
N ARG A 380 -9.87 10.07 32.91
CA ARG A 380 -10.06 9.89 34.36
C ARG A 380 -11.42 10.36 34.87
N ASP A 381 -12.03 11.34 34.22
CA ASP A 381 -13.36 11.83 34.56
C ASP A 381 -14.44 10.96 33.87
N PRO A 382 -15.36 10.32 34.63
CA PRO A 382 -16.45 9.52 34.07
C PRO A 382 -17.42 10.31 33.16
N SER A 383 -17.40 11.65 33.23
CA SER A 383 -18.18 12.52 32.34
C SER A 383 -17.52 12.76 30.98
N GLU A 384 -16.24 12.43 30.83
CA GLU A 384 -15.54 12.51 29.56
C GLU A 384 -15.96 11.37 28.61
N PRO A 385 -16.02 11.64 27.29
CA PRO A 385 -16.46 10.67 26.31
C PRO A 385 -15.48 9.48 26.22
N VAL A 386 -16.04 8.29 26.00
CA VAL A 386 -15.25 7.08 25.72
C VAL A 386 -14.70 7.16 24.30
N VAL A 387 -13.39 7.04 24.17
CA VAL A 387 -12.71 6.92 22.87
C VAL A 387 -12.54 5.44 22.55
N LEU A 388 -13.06 5.03 21.39
CA LEU A 388 -12.92 3.68 20.85
C LEU A 388 -11.85 3.67 19.76
N ARG A 389 -10.97 2.68 19.82
CA ARG A 389 -10.07 2.34 18.72
C ARG A 389 -10.13 0.84 18.49
N ALA A 390 -10.44 0.41 17.27
CA ALA A 390 -10.38 -1.00 16.88
C ALA A 390 -9.12 -1.27 16.08
N THR A 391 -8.48 -2.41 16.35
CA THR A 391 -7.30 -2.89 15.64
C THR A 391 -7.62 -4.25 15.06
N MET A 392 -7.26 -4.46 13.79
CA MET A 392 -7.37 -5.73 13.09
C MET A 392 -6.00 -6.12 12.52
N LEU A 393 -5.46 -7.24 12.99
CA LEU A 393 -4.27 -7.88 12.45
C LEU A 393 -4.68 -8.89 11.39
N ILE A 394 -3.96 -8.88 10.26
CA ILE A 394 -4.22 -9.77 9.12
C ILE A 394 -3.00 -10.65 8.92
N VAL A 395 -3.17 -11.96 9.10
CA VAL A 395 -2.13 -12.97 8.99
C VAL A 395 -2.40 -13.83 7.75
N PRO A 396 -1.44 -14.05 6.84
CA PRO A 396 -1.60 -15.01 5.76
C PRO A 396 -1.99 -16.39 6.32
N ALA A 397 -3.01 -17.03 5.76
CA ALA A 397 -3.34 -18.40 6.16
C ALA A 397 -2.23 -19.36 5.69
N GLU A 398 -1.80 -20.29 6.55
CA GLU A 398 -0.87 -21.35 6.14
C GLU A 398 -1.55 -22.28 5.13
N ALA A 399 -0.79 -22.72 4.12
CA ALA A 399 -1.25 -23.72 3.17
C ALA A 399 -1.59 -25.03 3.92
N GLY A 400 -2.88 -25.33 4.08
CA GLY A 400 -3.36 -26.53 4.76
C GLY A 400 -3.83 -26.34 6.22
N ALA A 401 -3.90 -25.11 6.74
CA ALA A 401 -4.57 -24.86 8.02
C ALA A 401 -6.07 -25.24 7.91
N ASN A 402 -6.54 -26.07 8.86
CA ASN A 402 -7.82 -26.80 8.86
C ASN A 402 -8.95 -26.18 8.02
N ALA A 403 -9.28 -26.86 6.92
CA ALA A 403 -10.35 -26.58 5.96
C ALA A 403 -11.78 -26.78 6.50
N THR A 404 -12.00 -26.70 7.82
CA THR A 404 -13.32 -26.95 8.42
C THR A 404 -14.25 -25.74 8.40
N ASP A 405 -13.72 -24.52 8.31
CA ASP A 405 -14.54 -23.31 8.13
C ASP A 405 -14.24 -22.66 6.77
N SER A 406 -15.26 -22.57 5.92
CA SER A 406 -15.16 -21.78 4.68
C SER A 406 -14.84 -20.32 5.05
N PRO A 407 -13.76 -19.71 4.53
CA PRO A 407 -13.40 -18.35 4.88
C PRO A 407 -14.54 -17.39 4.54
N ARG A 408 -14.86 -16.48 5.46
CA ARG A 408 -15.92 -15.49 5.29
C ARG A 408 -15.56 -14.63 4.07
N PRO A 409 -16.38 -14.65 3.01
CA PRO A 409 -16.12 -13.78 1.88
C PRO A 409 -16.33 -12.33 2.32
N VAL A 410 -15.43 -11.45 1.90
CA VAL A 410 -15.46 -10.00 2.15
C VAL A 410 -15.11 -9.25 0.86
N GLY A 411 -15.01 -7.93 0.91
CA GLY A 411 -14.50 -7.11 -0.20
C GLY A 411 -13.58 -6.02 0.33
N GLN A 412 -12.97 -5.26 -0.57
CA GLN A 412 -12.22 -4.05 -0.19
C GLN A 412 -13.19 -2.92 0.18
N SER A 413 -14.12 -2.60 -0.72
CA SER A 413 -15.21 -1.61 -0.56
C SER A 413 -16.45 -2.10 -1.33
N CYS A 414 -17.64 -1.55 -1.04
CA CYS A 414 -18.85 -1.98 -1.75
C CYS A 414 -18.78 -1.72 -3.27
N ARG A 415 -18.24 -0.57 -3.69
CA ARG A 415 -18.13 -0.18 -5.10
C ARG A 415 -17.19 -1.08 -5.89
N LEU A 416 -16.11 -1.57 -5.26
CA LEU A 416 -15.10 -2.41 -5.91
C LEU A 416 -15.28 -3.91 -5.60
N CYS A 417 -16.40 -4.31 -4.99
CA CYS A 417 -16.65 -5.70 -4.65
C CYS A 417 -17.48 -6.39 -5.74
N PRO A 418 -16.96 -7.42 -6.43
CA PRO A 418 -17.69 -8.13 -7.48
C PRO A 418 -18.78 -9.08 -6.95
N ARG A 419 -18.97 -9.17 -5.62
CA ARG A 419 -19.90 -10.13 -5.03
C ARG A 419 -21.35 -9.72 -5.21
N GLU A 420 -22.12 -10.55 -5.89
CA GLU A 420 -23.57 -10.42 -5.98
C GLU A 420 -24.26 -10.85 -4.67
N GLY A 421 -25.47 -10.35 -4.42
CA GLY A 421 -26.32 -10.78 -3.30
C GLY A 421 -25.78 -10.53 -1.89
N CYS A 422 -24.76 -9.66 -1.72
CA CYS A 422 -24.21 -9.36 -0.39
C CYS A 422 -25.22 -8.59 0.48
N PRO A 423 -25.62 -9.12 1.65
CA PRO A 423 -26.63 -8.47 2.50
C PRO A 423 -26.14 -7.17 3.16
N ALA A 424 -24.81 -6.98 3.24
CA ALA A 424 -24.19 -5.79 3.79
C ALA A 424 -23.79 -4.77 2.71
N ARG A 425 -24.27 -4.94 1.47
CA ARG A 425 -23.94 -4.05 0.35
C ARG A 425 -24.58 -2.68 0.57
N ARG A 426 -23.73 -1.66 0.76
CA ARG A 426 -24.15 -0.26 0.87
C ARG A 426 -24.35 0.41 -0.49
N GLU A 427 -23.51 0.07 -1.47
CA GLU A 427 -23.47 0.71 -2.79
C GLU A 427 -23.36 -0.35 -3.90
N PRO A 428 -23.94 -0.10 -5.10
CA PRO A 428 -23.74 -0.94 -6.27
C PRO A 428 -22.26 -1.09 -6.63
N SER A 429 -21.89 -2.25 -7.18
CA SER A 429 -20.56 -2.46 -7.74
C SER A 429 -20.40 -1.67 -9.04
N ILE A 430 -19.22 -1.08 -9.26
CA ILE A 430 -18.84 -0.51 -10.57
C ILE A 430 -18.12 -1.53 -11.46
N LEU A 431 -17.69 -2.65 -10.88
CA LEU A 431 -17.13 -3.74 -11.65
C LEU A 431 -18.27 -4.45 -12.40
N PRO A 432 -18.08 -4.76 -13.70
CA PRO A 432 -19.06 -5.51 -14.46
C PRO A 432 -19.30 -6.87 -13.82
N ASP A 433 -20.52 -7.39 -13.96
CA ASP A 433 -20.90 -8.70 -13.44
C ASP A 433 -19.86 -9.73 -13.89
N ALA A 434 -19.30 -10.49 -12.94
CA ALA A 434 -18.28 -11.51 -13.22
C ALA A 434 -18.85 -12.73 -14.00
N GLN A 435 -20.06 -12.59 -14.53
CA GLN A 435 -20.79 -13.56 -15.34
C GLN A 435 -21.06 -12.94 -16.71
N GLY A 436 -20.01 -12.90 -17.54
CA GLY A 436 -20.07 -12.57 -18.97
C GLY A 436 -19.06 -13.41 -19.73
#